data_AF-A0A4P6JJQ5-F1
#
_entry.id   AF-A0A4P6JJQ5-F1
#
_cell.length_a   1.000
_cell.length_b   1.000
_cell.length_c   1.000
_cell.angle_alpha   90.00
_cell.angle_beta   90.00
_cell.angle_gamma   90.00
#
_symmetry.space_group_name_H-M   'P 1'
#
loop_
_entity.id
_entity.type
_entity.pdbx_description
1 polymer ?
#
loop_
_entity_poly.entity_id
_entity_poly.type
_entity_poly.pdbx_seq_one_letter_code
_entity_poly.pdbx_strand_id
1 'polypeptide(L)'
;MFDNILRELKKIEAGSQITISMPTDNDGYFDRRCPSEACQADFKVLMEDWKQKVSDAQVFCPICREEAKATEWSTSEQQEYIRQAGINYIQGKIGQALSQDARDFNRRQRPGFINMSMSYKPGAPTLIIPISAAEELRQKFTCEQCGCRYSSLGAAFFCPACGHNSAESTFSQTIEAVQKSLSALLAIREAVQAVADADAAKNTVREILENNMGRLVGAFQRLAEALFDRTPAAPTTRRRKNVFQNLSEGSALWNAATGKGYADLLTPAEMADLLRLFQQRHLFAHCEGIVDQDYITKSGDTTYVIGQRLVIREGAVSRLAELVTKLADELRKLV
;
A
#
# COMPACT_ATOMS: atom_id res chain seq x y z
N MET A 1 -4.39 -28.48 -49.61
CA MET A 1 -5.08 -27.20 -49.94
C MET A 1 -5.04 -26.26 -48.74
N PHE A 2 -5.15 -26.80 -47.52
CA PHE A 2 -5.15 -26.06 -46.26
C PHE A 2 -3.94 -26.45 -45.38
N ASP A 3 -2.81 -26.74 -46.02
CA ASP A 3 -1.71 -27.43 -45.37
C ASP A 3 -0.98 -26.47 -44.42
N ASN A 4 -0.98 -25.15 -44.71
CA ASN A 4 -0.39 -24.14 -43.85
C ASN A 4 -1.29 -23.85 -42.64
N ILE A 5 -2.60 -23.67 -42.82
CA ILE A 5 -3.50 -23.44 -41.68
C ILE A 5 -3.56 -24.64 -40.73
N LEU A 6 -3.61 -25.87 -41.25
CA LEU A 6 -3.60 -27.07 -40.41
C LEU A 6 -2.32 -27.18 -39.58
N ARG A 7 -1.18 -26.73 -40.12
CA ARG A 7 0.10 -26.68 -39.40
C ARG A 7 0.09 -25.61 -38.30
N GLU A 8 -0.44 -24.43 -38.58
CA GLU A 8 -0.53 -23.36 -37.58
C GLU A 8 -1.53 -23.69 -36.47
N LEU A 9 -2.67 -24.33 -36.77
CA LEU A 9 -3.60 -24.82 -35.75
C LEU A 9 -2.94 -25.83 -34.80
N LYS A 10 -2.17 -26.79 -35.34
CA LYS A 10 -1.40 -27.74 -34.51
C LYS A 10 -0.37 -27.05 -33.60
N LYS A 11 0.25 -25.95 -34.05
CA LYS A 11 1.18 -25.16 -33.22
C LYS A 11 0.46 -24.40 -32.11
N ILE A 12 -0.74 -23.89 -32.39
CA ILE A 12 -1.57 -23.22 -31.38
C ILE A 12 -2.06 -24.24 -30.35
N GLU A 13 -2.51 -25.42 -30.78
CA GLU A 13 -2.90 -26.54 -29.90
C GLU A 13 -1.74 -27.02 -29.01
N ALA A 14 -0.51 -27.02 -29.52
CA ALA A 14 0.68 -27.36 -28.74
C ALA A 14 1.09 -26.30 -27.70
N GLY A 15 0.42 -25.15 -27.67
CA GLY A 15 0.76 -24.00 -26.85
C GLY A 15 1.68 -23.02 -27.58
N SER A 16 1.30 -21.74 -27.56
CA SER A 16 2.08 -20.64 -28.15
C SER A 16 2.38 -19.60 -27.09
N GLN A 17 3.64 -19.16 -27.00
CA GLN A 17 4.05 -18.05 -26.16
C GLN A 17 4.03 -16.75 -26.97
N ILE A 18 3.43 -15.72 -26.40
CA ILE A 18 3.36 -14.39 -26.99
C ILE A 18 3.97 -13.42 -25.99
N THR A 19 4.96 -12.64 -26.45
CA THR A 19 5.52 -11.55 -25.66
C THR A 19 4.66 -10.31 -25.84
N ILE A 20 3.99 -9.88 -24.78
CA ILE A 20 3.19 -8.65 -24.76
C ILE A 20 3.97 -7.61 -23.96
N SER A 21 4.25 -6.46 -24.57
CA SER A 21 4.84 -5.33 -23.86
C SER A 21 3.76 -4.64 -23.04
N MET A 22 4.02 -4.47 -21.76
CA MET A 22 3.15 -3.74 -20.85
C MET A 22 3.71 -2.35 -20.58
N PRO A 23 2.87 -1.31 -20.54
CA PRO A 23 3.32 0.04 -20.25
C PRO A 23 3.82 0.16 -18.81
N THR A 24 4.77 1.05 -18.61
CA THR A 24 5.12 1.61 -17.31
C THR A 24 4.75 3.09 -17.31
N ASP A 25 4.59 3.70 -16.13
CA ASP A 25 4.52 5.16 -16.05
C ASP A 25 5.89 5.81 -16.33
N ASN A 26 5.96 7.15 -16.30
CA ASN A 26 7.18 7.89 -16.63
C ASN A 26 8.35 7.57 -15.67
N ASP A 27 8.02 7.08 -14.46
CA ASP A 27 8.99 6.67 -13.45
C ASP A 27 9.38 5.18 -13.54
N GLY A 28 8.83 4.44 -14.51
CA GLY A 28 9.13 3.03 -14.73
C GLY A 28 8.35 2.07 -13.82
N TYR A 29 7.29 2.53 -13.16
CA TYR A 29 6.45 1.70 -12.31
C TYR A 29 5.35 1.00 -13.11
N PHE A 30 5.02 -0.20 -12.63
CA PHE A 30 4.08 -1.11 -13.26
C PHE A 30 2.86 -1.35 -12.38
N ASP A 31 1.66 -1.17 -12.93
CA ASP A 31 0.39 -1.29 -12.21
C ASP A 31 0.08 -2.73 -11.81
N ARG A 32 -0.42 -2.92 -10.59
CA ARG A 32 -0.84 -4.22 -10.03
C ARG A 32 -2.09 -4.03 -9.16
N ARG A 33 -2.92 -5.07 -9.11
CA ARG A 33 -4.11 -5.12 -8.27
C ARG A 33 -4.08 -6.38 -7.41
N CYS A 34 -4.48 -6.25 -6.15
CA CYS A 34 -4.64 -7.40 -5.27
C CYS A 34 -5.74 -8.35 -5.79
N PRO A 35 -5.47 -9.67 -5.91
CA PRO A 35 -6.46 -10.63 -6.39
C PRO A 35 -7.57 -10.95 -5.37
N SER A 36 -7.38 -10.61 -4.09
CA SER A 36 -8.38 -10.83 -3.04
C SER A 36 -9.62 -9.98 -3.29
N GLU A 37 -10.79 -10.61 -3.37
CA GLU A 37 -12.09 -9.94 -3.56
C GLU A 37 -12.39 -8.92 -2.46
N ALA A 38 -11.93 -9.17 -1.24
CA ALA A 38 -12.15 -8.27 -0.10
C ALA A 38 -11.24 -7.03 -0.13
N CYS A 39 -10.12 -7.07 -0.87
CA CYS A 39 -9.13 -5.99 -0.87
C CYS A 39 -9.10 -5.20 -2.18
N GLN A 40 -8.81 -5.87 -3.30
CA GLN A 40 -8.73 -5.27 -4.64
C GLN A 40 -7.90 -3.97 -4.74
N ALA A 41 -6.98 -3.74 -3.81
CA ALA A 41 -6.19 -2.52 -3.76
C ALA A 41 -5.22 -2.44 -4.94
N ASP A 42 -5.13 -1.26 -5.53
CA ASP A 42 -4.16 -0.93 -6.57
C ASP A 42 -2.84 -0.45 -5.98
N PHE A 43 -1.75 -0.95 -6.54
CA PHE A 43 -0.39 -0.54 -6.22
C PHE A 43 0.48 -0.64 -7.46
N LYS A 44 1.65 -0.03 -7.42
CA LYS A 44 2.64 -0.16 -8.49
C LYS A 44 3.96 -0.66 -7.93
N VAL A 45 4.70 -1.39 -8.74
CA VAL A 45 6.06 -1.82 -8.41
C VAL A 45 6.99 -1.38 -9.52
N LEU A 46 8.18 -0.91 -9.18
CA LEU A 46 9.15 -0.55 -10.22
C LEU A 46 9.45 -1.79 -11.07
N MET A 47 9.36 -1.66 -12.40
CA MET A 47 9.49 -2.80 -13.31
C MET A 47 10.83 -3.54 -13.17
N GLU A 48 11.91 -2.81 -12.87
CA GLU A 48 13.20 -3.41 -12.56
C GLU A 48 13.13 -4.33 -11.33
N ASP A 49 12.54 -3.83 -10.24
CA ASP A 49 12.43 -4.57 -8.98
C ASP A 49 11.43 -5.71 -9.08
N TRP A 50 10.37 -5.57 -9.88
CA TRP A 50 9.47 -6.67 -10.21
C TRP A 50 10.21 -7.84 -10.86
N LYS A 51 11.15 -7.56 -11.77
CA LYS A 51 11.91 -8.63 -12.45
C LYS A 51 13.01 -9.23 -11.59
N GLN A 52 13.65 -8.42 -10.74
CA GLN A 52 14.86 -8.83 -10.02
C GLN A 52 14.58 -9.34 -8.60
N LYS A 53 13.54 -8.83 -7.93
CA LYS A 53 13.31 -9.02 -6.50
C LYS A 53 12.00 -9.73 -6.17
N VAL A 54 11.00 -9.63 -7.04
CA VAL A 54 9.71 -10.30 -6.85
C VAL A 54 9.79 -11.72 -7.40
N SER A 55 9.35 -12.69 -6.61
CA SER A 55 9.31 -14.10 -7.02
C SER A 55 8.09 -14.37 -7.88
N ASP A 56 8.24 -15.19 -8.93
CA ASP A 56 7.11 -15.64 -9.74
C ASP A 56 6.09 -16.44 -8.92
N ALA A 57 6.57 -17.16 -7.88
CA ALA A 57 5.74 -18.03 -7.06
C ALA A 57 4.96 -17.26 -5.99
N GLN A 58 5.52 -16.18 -5.46
CA GLN A 58 5.00 -15.48 -4.29
C GLN A 58 5.22 -13.97 -4.41
N VAL A 59 4.10 -13.25 -4.41
CA VAL A 59 4.03 -11.80 -4.31
C VAL A 59 3.05 -11.48 -3.19
N PHE A 60 3.27 -10.38 -2.49
CA PHE A 60 2.45 -9.97 -1.36
C PHE A 60 1.69 -8.68 -1.67
N CYS A 61 0.46 -8.57 -1.17
CA CYS A 61 -0.29 -7.31 -1.25
C CYS A 61 0.33 -6.30 -0.28
N PRO A 62 0.67 -5.08 -0.72
CA PRO A 62 1.20 -4.05 0.17
C PRO A 62 0.23 -3.60 1.27
N ILE A 63 -1.06 -3.89 1.13
CA ILE A 63 -2.12 -3.44 2.04
C ILE A 63 -2.55 -4.57 2.99
N CYS A 64 -3.07 -5.68 2.44
CA CYS A 64 -3.67 -6.76 3.22
C CYS A 64 -2.77 -7.99 3.41
N ARG A 65 -1.59 -8.03 2.77
CA ARG A 65 -0.66 -9.16 2.75
C ARG A 65 -1.16 -10.44 2.07
N GLU A 66 -2.22 -10.38 1.26
CA GLU A 66 -2.61 -11.49 0.39
C GLU A 66 -1.39 -12.02 -0.38
N GLU A 67 -1.26 -13.33 -0.46
CA GLU A 67 -0.14 -14.00 -1.13
C GLU A 67 -0.65 -14.73 -2.37
N ALA A 68 -0.09 -14.40 -3.52
CA ALA A 68 -0.47 -15.03 -4.79
C ALA A 68 0.69 -15.01 -5.79
N LYS A 69 0.60 -15.84 -6.83
CA LYS A 69 1.60 -15.91 -7.91
C LYS A 69 1.65 -14.61 -8.70
N ALA A 70 2.81 -14.27 -9.26
CA ALA A 70 3.03 -13.03 -10.02
C ALA A 70 2.04 -12.81 -11.19
N THR A 71 1.48 -13.89 -11.75
CA THR A 71 0.49 -13.87 -12.84
C THR A 71 -0.90 -13.39 -12.41
N GLU A 72 -1.21 -13.41 -11.12
CA GLU A 72 -2.56 -13.15 -10.59
C GLU A 72 -2.81 -11.67 -10.25
N TRP A 73 -1.77 -10.83 -10.34
CA TRP A 73 -1.81 -9.44 -9.88
C TRP A 73 -2.15 -8.42 -10.95
N SER A 74 -2.66 -8.85 -12.10
CA SER A 74 -2.94 -7.91 -13.20
C SER A 74 -4.23 -7.13 -12.93
N THR A 75 -4.22 -5.84 -13.27
CA THR A 75 -5.44 -5.02 -13.21
C THR A 75 -6.47 -5.49 -14.23
N SER A 76 -7.73 -5.10 -14.07
CA SER A 76 -8.80 -5.43 -15.04
C SER A 76 -8.48 -4.92 -16.45
N GLU A 77 -7.87 -3.74 -16.55
CA GLU A 77 -7.43 -3.12 -17.82
C GLU A 77 -6.28 -3.92 -18.46
N GLN A 78 -5.32 -4.39 -17.65
CA GLN A 78 -4.24 -5.24 -18.13
C GLN A 78 -4.76 -6.59 -18.64
N GLN A 79 -5.69 -7.21 -17.92
CA GLN A 79 -6.30 -8.48 -18.34
C GLN A 79 -7.02 -8.34 -19.68
N GLU A 80 -7.80 -7.27 -19.85
CA GLU A 80 -8.48 -7.00 -21.11
C GLU A 80 -7.49 -6.72 -22.25
N TYR A 81 -6.43 -5.96 -21.99
CA TYR A 81 -5.38 -5.71 -22.98
C TYR A 81 -4.64 -6.99 -23.39
N ILE A 82 -4.26 -7.84 -22.43
CA ILE A 82 -3.63 -9.15 -22.70
C ILE A 82 -4.55 -9.99 -23.60
N ARG A 83 -5.84 -10.05 -23.26
CA ARG A 83 -6.84 -10.82 -24.00
C ARG A 83 -6.95 -10.35 -25.45
N GLN A 84 -7.05 -9.03 -25.67
CA GLN A 84 -7.14 -8.44 -27.01
C GLN A 84 -5.87 -8.68 -27.83
N ALA A 85 -4.69 -8.49 -27.21
CA ALA A 85 -3.42 -8.77 -27.86
C ALA A 85 -3.27 -10.25 -28.25
N GLY A 86 -3.69 -11.17 -27.38
CA GLY A 86 -3.69 -12.61 -27.66
C GLY A 86 -4.61 -13.00 -28.81
N ILE A 87 -5.85 -12.50 -28.83
CA ILE A 87 -6.82 -12.75 -29.91
C ILE A 87 -6.26 -12.26 -31.24
N ASN A 88 -5.73 -11.03 -31.27
CA ASN A 88 -5.22 -10.44 -32.50
C ASN A 88 -3.96 -11.15 -33.01
N TYR A 89 -3.08 -11.63 -32.12
CA TYR A 89 -1.94 -12.45 -32.51
C TYR A 89 -2.39 -13.73 -33.22
N ILE A 90 -3.36 -14.44 -32.63
CA ILE A 90 -3.91 -15.69 -33.20
C ILE A 90 -4.59 -15.43 -34.53
N GLN A 91 -5.44 -14.39 -34.62
CA GLN A 91 -6.09 -14.00 -35.86
C GLN A 91 -5.07 -13.64 -36.95
N GLY A 92 -3.99 -12.94 -36.60
CA GLY A 92 -2.90 -12.62 -37.52
C GLY A 92 -2.21 -13.87 -38.07
N LYS A 93 -1.89 -14.85 -37.21
CA LYS A 93 -1.28 -16.13 -37.62
C LYS A 93 -2.20 -16.93 -38.54
N ILE A 94 -3.47 -17.06 -38.19
CA ILE A 94 -4.47 -17.76 -39.01
C ILE A 94 -4.66 -17.05 -40.34
N GLY A 95 -4.80 -15.72 -40.34
CA GLY A 95 -4.96 -14.92 -41.56
C GLY A 95 -3.76 -15.02 -42.49
N GLN A 96 -2.53 -15.03 -41.94
CA GLN A 96 -1.32 -15.25 -42.71
C GLN A 96 -1.29 -16.66 -43.34
N ALA A 97 -1.66 -17.69 -42.58
CA ALA A 97 -1.71 -19.06 -43.07
C ALA A 97 -2.75 -19.25 -44.18
N LEU A 98 -3.96 -18.70 -44.02
CA LEU A 98 -5.02 -18.72 -45.04
C LEU A 98 -4.61 -17.96 -46.30
N SER A 99 -3.97 -16.81 -46.15
CA SER A 99 -3.43 -16.04 -47.28
C SER A 99 -2.39 -16.84 -48.05
N GLN A 100 -1.54 -17.59 -47.35
CA GLN A 100 -0.52 -18.44 -47.97
C GLN A 100 -1.14 -19.64 -48.68
N ASP A 101 -2.12 -20.31 -48.06
CA ASP A 101 -2.88 -21.41 -48.68
C ASP A 101 -3.61 -20.96 -49.95
N ALA A 102 -4.22 -19.76 -49.95
CA ALA A 102 -4.83 -19.17 -51.14
C ALA A 102 -3.83 -18.94 -52.28
N ARG A 103 -2.65 -18.39 -51.96
CA ARG A 103 -1.58 -18.19 -52.96
C ARG A 103 -1.06 -19.52 -53.50
N ASP A 104 -0.83 -20.50 -52.63
CA ASP A 104 -0.33 -21.83 -53.01
C ASP A 104 -1.36 -22.58 -53.86
N PHE A 105 -2.64 -22.48 -53.54
CA PHE A 105 -3.73 -23.04 -54.34
C PHE A 105 -3.78 -22.42 -55.74
N ASN A 106 -3.74 -21.09 -55.84
CA ASN A 106 -3.78 -20.38 -57.13
C ASN A 106 -2.55 -20.68 -57.99
N ARG A 107 -1.35 -20.78 -57.39
CA ARG A 107 -0.11 -21.13 -58.12
C ARG A 107 -0.15 -22.53 -58.74
N ARG A 108 -0.91 -23.46 -58.14
CA ARG A 108 -1.05 -24.83 -58.63
C ARG A 108 -2.10 -24.98 -59.75
N GLN A 109 -2.91 -23.95 -60.02
CA GLN A 109 -3.88 -23.98 -61.09
C GLN A 109 -3.19 -23.82 -62.45
N ARG A 110 -3.59 -24.64 -63.42
CA ARG A 110 -3.13 -24.55 -64.82
C ARG A 110 -4.28 -24.06 -65.70
N PRO A 111 -4.01 -23.33 -66.79
CA PRO A 111 -5.06 -22.92 -67.73
C PRO A 111 -5.74 -24.15 -68.34
N GLY A 112 -7.07 -24.22 -68.27
CA GLY A 112 -7.89 -25.31 -68.78
C GLY A 112 -9.36 -24.88 -68.95
N PHE A 113 -10.26 -25.82 -69.28
CA PHE A 113 -11.69 -25.53 -69.53
C PHE A 113 -12.46 -24.98 -68.32
N ILE A 114 -11.95 -25.16 -67.10
CA ILE A 114 -12.51 -24.60 -65.87
C ILE A 114 -11.38 -23.90 -65.11
N ASN A 115 -11.58 -22.64 -64.74
CA ASN A 115 -10.63 -21.85 -63.97
C ASN A 115 -11.18 -21.63 -62.55
N MET A 116 -10.41 -22.05 -61.54
CA MET A 116 -10.76 -21.88 -60.13
C MET A 116 -9.75 -20.97 -59.47
N SER A 117 -10.21 -20.03 -58.65
CA SER A 117 -9.33 -19.17 -57.87
C SER A 117 -9.85 -19.06 -56.43
N MET A 118 -8.93 -18.85 -55.50
CA MET A 118 -9.21 -18.64 -54.09
C MET A 118 -8.62 -17.31 -53.63
N SER A 119 -9.39 -16.54 -52.90
CA SER A 119 -8.93 -15.30 -52.29
C SER A 119 -9.34 -15.26 -50.83
N TYR A 120 -8.40 -14.95 -49.95
CA TYR A 120 -8.69 -14.64 -48.56
C TYR A 120 -8.76 -13.13 -48.38
N LYS A 121 -9.86 -12.65 -47.79
CA LYS A 121 -10.02 -11.26 -47.36
C LYS A 121 -9.96 -11.25 -45.83
N PRO A 122 -8.90 -10.67 -45.22
CA PRO A 122 -8.89 -10.50 -43.78
C PRO A 122 -10.07 -9.62 -43.34
N GLY A 123 -10.57 -9.87 -42.13
CA GLY A 123 -11.47 -8.92 -41.46
C GLY A 123 -10.78 -7.58 -41.21
N ALA A 124 -11.55 -6.55 -40.86
CA ALA A 124 -10.98 -5.26 -40.48
C ALA A 124 -9.95 -5.47 -39.34
N PRO A 125 -8.75 -4.86 -39.42
CA PRO A 125 -7.78 -4.97 -38.36
C PRO A 125 -8.38 -4.43 -37.07
N THR A 126 -8.43 -5.27 -36.04
CA THR A 126 -8.80 -4.85 -34.69
C THR A 126 -7.69 -3.95 -34.17
N LEU A 127 -7.98 -2.64 -34.07
CA LEU A 127 -7.07 -1.69 -33.43
C LEU A 127 -6.98 -2.05 -31.95
N ILE A 128 -5.82 -2.54 -31.52
CA ILE A 128 -5.50 -2.64 -30.09
C ILE A 128 -5.16 -1.23 -29.66
N ILE A 129 -5.98 -0.64 -28.81
CA ILE A 129 -5.61 0.59 -28.12
C ILE A 129 -4.60 0.18 -27.04
N PRO A 130 -3.35 0.66 -27.10
CA PRO A 130 -2.39 0.42 -26.03
C PRO A 130 -2.96 0.97 -24.73
N ILE A 131 -2.91 0.18 -23.67
CA ILE A 131 -3.16 0.72 -22.33
C ILE A 131 -2.04 1.72 -21.99
N SER A 132 -2.39 2.81 -21.33
CA SER A 132 -1.44 3.67 -20.64
C SER A 132 -1.30 3.19 -19.20
N ALA A 133 -0.14 3.38 -18.60
CA ALA A 133 -0.03 3.23 -17.16
C ALA A 133 -0.96 4.24 -16.45
N ALA A 134 -1.50 3.85 -15.31
CA ALA A 134 -2.31 4.74 -14.49
C ALA A 134 -1.48 5.95 -14.01
N GLU A 135 -2.14 7.02 -13.55
CA GLU A 135 -1.46 8.21 -13.03
C GLU A 135 -0.42 7.83 -11.96
N GLU A 136 0.71 8.55 -11.98
CA GLU A 136 1.81 8.34 -11.05
C GLU A 136 1.33 8.44 -9.60
N LEU A 137 1.57 7.37 -8.85
CA LEU A 137 1.30 7.36 -7.42
C LEU A 137 2.39 8.15 -6.71
N ARG A 138 1.98 9.23 -6.02
CA ARG A 138 2.91 10.16 -5.37
C ARG A 138 3.61 9.54 -4.15
N GLN A 139 3.01 8.55 -3.51
CA GLN A 139 3.61 7.87 -2.35
C GLN A 139 4.46 6.69 -2.81
N LYS A 140 5.79 6.89 -2.78
CA LYS A 140 6.79 5.89 -3.14
C LYS A 140 7.43 5.31 -1.88
N PHE A 141 7.70 4.02 -1.91
CA PHE A 141 8.26 3.23 -0.81
C PHE A 141 9.46 2.45 -1.31
N THR A 142 10.44 2.27 -0.41
CA THR A 142 11.57 1.38 -0.62
C THR A 142 11.65 0.46 0.59
N CYS A 143 11.55 -0.85 0.37
CA CYS A 143 11.68 -1.83 1.46
C CYS A 143 13.10 -1.84 2.01
N GLU A 144 13.25 -1.74 3.32
CA GLU A 144 14.53 -1.80 4.02
C GLU A 144 15.14 -3.22 4.05
N GLN A 145 14.33 -4.27 3.93
CA GLN A 145 14.81 -5.66 3.97
C GLN A 145 15.36 -6.11 2.62
N CYS A 146 14.67 -5.80 1.52
CA CYS A 146 15.03 -6.31 0.18
C CYS A 146 15.26 -5.20 -0.87
N GLY A 147 15.10 -3.93 -0.51
CA GLY A 147 15.29 -2.79 -1.42
C GLY A 147 14.23 -2.65 -2.50
N CYS A 148 13.11 -3.36 -2.43
CA CYS A 148 12.04 -3.29 -3.45
C CYS A 148 11.36 -1.92 -3.41
N ARG A 149 11.26 -1.27 -4.58
CA ARG A 149 10.64 0.03 -4.81
C ARG A 149 9.22 -0.15 -5.34
N TYR A 150 8.26 0.41 -4.64
CA TYR A 150 6.83 0.26 -4.94
C TYR A 150 6.07 1.52 -4.52
N SER A 151 4.82 1.66 -4.95
CA SER A 151 3.95 2.78 -4.61
C SER A 151 2.50 2.30 -4.48
N SER A 152 1.69 3.00 -3.69
CA SER A 152 0.28 2.67 -3.50
C SER A 152 -0.54 3.94 -3.27
N LEU A 153 -1.85 3.84 -3.50
CA LEU A 153 -2.78 4.87 -3.06
C LEU A 153 -3.00 4.71 -1.56
N GLY A 154 -2.47 5.65 -0.78
CA GLY A 154 -2.51 5.59 0.68
C GLY A 154 -1.39 4.73 1.27
N ALA A 155 -1.56 4.35 2.53
CA ALA A 155 -0.54 3.67 3.31
C ALA A 155 -0.24 2.26 2.77
N ALA A 156 1.04 1.89 2.76
CA ALA A 156 1.48 0.53 2.52
C ALA A 156 2.14 -0.04 3.77
N PHE A 157 1.73 -1.25 4.14
CA PHE A 157 2.17 -1.95 5.35
C PHE A 157 3.16 -3.07 5.05
N PHE A 158 3.12 -3.64 3.85
CA PHE A 158 3.93 -4.80 3.48
C PHE A 158 4.72 -4.56 2.19
N CYS A 159 5.93 -5.11 2.14
CA CYS A 159 6.70 -5.15 0.89
C CYS A 159 6.09 -6.16 -0.09
N PRO A 160 5.83 -5.79 -1.36
CA PRO A 160 5.26 -6.73 -2.33
C PRO A 160 6.20 -7.87 -2.74
N ALA A 161 7.52 -7.69 -2.56
CA ALA A 161 8.51 -8.71 -2.90
C ALA A 161 8.72 -9.74 -1.78
N CYS A 162 8.95 -9.30 -0.54
CA CYS A 162 9.32 -10.19 0.57
C CYS A 162 8.27 -10.30 1.69
N GLY A 163 7.16 -9.57 1.58
CA GLY A 163 6.09 -9.57 2.60
C GLY A 163 6.50 -8.92 3.93
N HIS A 164 7.66 -8.25 3.99
CA HIS A 164 8.14 -7.57 5.19
C HIS A 164 7.17 -6.49 5.64
N ASN A 165 6.72 -6.55 6.90
CA ASN A 165 5.99 -5.47 7.54
C ASN A 165 6.97 -4.55 8.26
N SER A 166 7.24 -3.42 7.64
CA SER A 166 8.13 -2.43 8.19
C SER A 166 7.39 -1.56 9.20
N ALA A 167 7.63 -1.83 10.49
CA ALA A 167 7.12 -0.96 11.55
C ALA A 167 7.66 0.48 11.42
N GLU A 168 8.88 0.64 10.89
CA GLU A 168 9.52 1.94 10.70
C GLU A 168 8.90 2.77 9.59
N SER A 169 8.74 2.20 8.39
CA SER A 169 8.09 2.91 7.30
C SER A 169 6.61 3.14 7.60
N THR A 170 5.92 2.19 8.23
CA THR A 170 4.53 2.37 8.67
C THR A 170 4.41 3.52 9.67
N PHE A 171 5.36 3.65 10.60
CA PHE A 171 5.40 4.77 11.54
C PHE A 171 5.57 6.10 10.80
N SER A 172 6.59 6.22 9.94
CA SER A 172 6.84 7.45 9.17
C SER A 172 5.66 7.85 8.29
N GLN A 173 5.03 6.88 7.60
CA GLN A 173 3.82 7.10 6.81
C GLN A 173 2.63 7.56 7.67
N THR A 174 2.50 7.03 8.89
CA THR A 174 1.44 7.45 9.82
C THR A 174 1.64 8.91 10.23
N ILE A 175 2.87 9.31 10.55
CA ILE A 175 3.19 10.71 10.88
C ILE A 175 2.84 11.62 9.70
N GLU A 176 3.29 11.27 8.49
CA GLU A 176 3.02 12.07 7.29
C GLU A 176 1.51 12.16 6.99
N ALA A 177 0.78 11.06 7.10
CA ALA A 177 -0.66 11.02 6.89
C ALA A 177 -1.43 11.86 7.93
N VAL A 178 -1.00 11.84 9.20
CA VAL A 178 -1.56 12.69 10.25
C VAL A 178 -1.30 14.16 9.91
N GLN A 179 -0.06 14.55 9.61
CA GLN A 179 0.29 15.92 9.24
C GLN A 179 -0.51 16.44 8.04
N LYS A 180 -0.64 15.63 6.98
CA LYS A 180 -1.48 15.94 5.81
C LYS A 180 -2.96 16.08 6.17
N SER A 181 -3.46 15.23 7.06
CA SER A 181 -4.86 15.34 7.51
C SER A 181 -5.10 16.62 8.31
N LEU A 182 -4.13 17.06 9.12
CA LEU A 182 -4.21 18.30 9.89
C LEU A 182 -4.20 19.52 8.96
N SER A 183 -3.28 19.58 7.99
CA SER A 183 -3.23 20.68 7.02
C SER A 183 -4.46 20.76 6.11
N ALA A 184 -5.16 19.64 5.90
CA ALA A 184 -6.37 19.57 5.10
C ALA A 184 -7.67 19.84 5.91
N LEU A 185 -7.62 20.00 7.24
CA LEU A 185 -8.82 20.07 8.09
C LEU A 185 -9.83 21.15 7.64
N LEU A 186 -9.33 22.32 7.22
CA LEU A 186 -10.19 23.42 6.79
C LEU A 186 -10.94 23.07 5.49
N ALA A 187 -10.24 22.51 4.50
CA ALA A 187 -10.84 22.07 3.25
C ALA A 187 -11.81 20.90 3.46
N ILE A 188 -11.48 19.95 4.34
CA ILE A 188 -12.37 18.84 4.71
C ILE A 188 -13.65 19.38 5.35
N ARG A 189 -13.53 20.33 6.29
CA ARG A 189 -14.67 20.96 6.95
C ARG A 189 -15.59 21.65 5.95
N GLU A 190 -15.03 22.43 5.02
CA GLU A 190 -15.80 23.14 3.99
C GLU A 190 -16.49 22.17 3.03
N ALA A 191 -15.80 21.12 2.60
CA ALA A 191 -16.36 20.10 1.72
C ALA A 191 -17.51 19.32 2.39
N VAL A 192 -17.35 18.90 3.65
CA VAL A 192 -18.41 18.21 4.39
C VAL A 192 -19.60 19.12 4.62
N GLN A 193 -19.37 20.38 4.99
CA GLN A 193 -20.44 21.35 5.19
C GLN A 193 -21.23 21.63 3.91
N ALA A 194 -20.58 21.64 2.75
CA ALA A 194 -21.23 21.87 1.46
C ALA A 194 -22.13 20.71 1.02
N VAL A 195 -21.81 19.47 1.43
CA VAL A 195 -22.55 18.26 1.03
C VAL A 195 -23.58 17.83 2.08
N ALA A 196 -23.32 18.14 3.36
CA ALA A 196 -24.19 17.84 4.49
C ALA A 196 -24.58 19.14 5.22
N ASP A 197 -24.08 19.36 6.43
CA ASP A 197 -24.38 20.53 7.25
C ASP A 197 -23.21 20.91 8.19
N ALA A 198 -23.39 21.99 8.96
CA ALA A 198 -22.37 22.52 9.85
C ALA A 198 -22.08 21.60 11.06
N ASP A 199 -23.05 20.80 11.50
CA ASP A 199 -22.88 19.89 12.62
C ASP A 199 -22.10 18.64 12.19
N ALA A 200 -22.42 18.10 11.01
CA ALA A 200 -21.64 17.04 10.37
C ALA A 200 -20.18 17.46 10.19
N ALA A 201 -19.93 18.67 9.67
CA ALA A 201 -18.58 19.19 9.48
C ALA A 201 -17.81 19.32 10.80
N LYS A 202 -18.44 19.82 11.87
CA LYS A 202 -17.82 19.90 13.20
C LYS A 202 -17.51 18.52 13.78
N ASN A 203 -18.43 17.57 13.65
CA ASN A 203 -18.24 16.20 14.13
C ASN A 203 -17.12 15.50 13.39
N THR A 204 -17.04 15.62 12.05
CA THR A 204 -15.95 15.05 11.25
C THR A 204 -14.59 15.61 11.67
N VAL A 205 -14.46 16.92 11.87
CA VAL A 205 -13.19 17.52 12.33
C VAL A 205 -12.80 16.99 13.72
N ARG A 206 -13.75 16.92 14.66
CA ARG A 206 -13.52 16.33 15.99
C ARG A 206 -13.03 14.89 15.88
N GLU A 207 -13.70 14.06 15.10
CA GLU A 207 -13.37 12.65 14.92
C GLU A 207 -11.99 12.46 14.29
N ILE A 208 -11.63 13.26 13.29
CA ILE A 208 -10.27 13.21 12.69
C ILE A 208 -9.22 13.49 13.77
N LEU A 209 -9.40 14.53 14.58
CA LEU A 209 -8.46 14.90 15.65
C LEU A 209 -8.35 13.79 16.71
N GLU A 210 -9.48 13.30 17.22
CA GLU A 210 -9.51 12.26 18.25
C GLU A 210 -8.95 10.93 17.74
N ASN A 211 -9.28 10.51 16.52
CA ASN A 211 -8.77 9.29 15.91
C ASN A 211 -7.25 9.36 15.65
N ASN A 212 -6.75 10.52 15.24
CA ASN A 212 -5.32 10.70 15.00
C ASN A 212 -4.48 10.53 16.27
N MET A 213 -5.01 10.85 17.47
CA MET A 213 -4.34 10.54 18.74
C MET A 213 -4.11 9.02 18.88
N GLY A 214 -5.12 8.22 18.58
CA GLY A 214 -5.04 6.76 18.59
C GLY A 214 -4.06 6.21 17.55
N ARG A 215 -4.07 6.75 16.34
CA ARG A 215 -3.15 6.36 15.25
C ARG A 215 -1.69 6.61 15.63
N LEU A 216 -1.38 7.78 16.20
CA LEU A 216 -0.02 8.14 16.62
C LEU A 216 0.51 7.20 17.72
N VAL A 217 -0.29 6.96 18.77
CA VAL A 217 0.11 6.05 19.87
C VAL A 217 0.26 4.62 19.37
N GLY A 218 -0.65 4.15 18.50
CA GLY A 218 -0.58 2.80 17.92
C GLY A 218 0.64 2.61 17.04
N ALA A 219 0.95 3.58 16.18
CA ALA A 219 2.15 3.54 15.32
C ALA A 219 3.44 3.57 16.17
N PHE A 220 3.52 4.45 17.16
CA PHE A 220 4.66 4.50 18.07
C PHE A 220 4.86 3.18 18.80
N GLN A 221 3.79 2.57 19.32
CA GLN A 221 3.87 1.28 19.99
C GLN A 221 4.43 0.18 19.06
N ARG A 222 3.90 0.06 17.83
CA ARG A 222 4.38 -0.93 16.86
C ARG A 222 5.86 -0.75 16.56
N LEU A 223 6.29 0.50 16.36
CA LEU A 223 7.69 0.84 16.16
C LEU A 223 8.54 0.47 17.37
N ALA A 224 8.13 0.87 18.58
CA ALA A 224 8.86 0.61 19.81
C ALA A 224 9.04 -0.89 20.06
N GLU A 225 8.02 -1.72 19.76
CA GLU A 225 8.15 -3.18 19.81
C GLU A 225 9.19 -3.70 18.82
N ALA A 226 9.11 -3.27 17.56
CA ALA A 226 10.02 -3.70 16.50
C ALA A 226 11.48 -3.27 16.75
N LEU A 227 11.70 -2.09 17.32
CA LEU A 227 13.04 -1.64 17.72
C LEU A 227 13.53 -2.41 18.95
N PHE A 228 12.67 -2.60 19.95
CA PHE A 228 13.05 -3.35 21.15
C PHE A 228 13.45 -4.79 20.81
N ASP A 229 12.78 -5.42 19.84
CA ASP A 229 13.10 -6.77 19.36
C ASP A 229 14.50 -6.91 18.75
N ARG A 230 15.16 -5.79 18.40
CA ARG A 230 16.55 -5.74 17.92
C ARG A 230 17.57 -5.67 19.06
N THR A 231 17.12 -5.38 20.29
CA THR A 231 18.02 -5.30 21.44
C THR A 231 18.47 -6.69 21.90
N PRO A 232 19.69 -6.85 22.44
CA PRO A 232 20.16 -8.12 22.99
C PRO A 232 19.30 -8.66 24.15
N ALA A 233 18.56 -7.79 24.84
CA ALA A 233 17.68 -8.15 25.94
C ALA A 233 16.33 -8.73 25.50
N ALA A 234 15.95 -8.57 24.22
CA ALA A 234 14.63 -8.99 23.74
C ALA A 234 14.28 -10.47 23.98
N PRO A 235 15.18 -11.45 23.74
CA PRO A 235 14.85 -12.88 23.88
C PRO A 235 14.55 -13.30 25.32
N THR A 236 15.10 -12.61 26.31
CA THR A 236 14.97 -12.94 27.74
C THR A 236 13.92 -12.10 28.46
N THR A 237 13.40 -11.05 27.81
CA THR A 237 12.47 -10.10 28.43
C THR A 237 11.01 -10.50 28.19
N ARG A 238 10.31 -10.91 29.26
CA ARG A 238 8.86 -11.15 29.20
C ARG A 238 8.10 -9.82 29.12
N ARG A 239 7.26 -9.67 28.08
CA ARG A 239 6.44 -8.46 27.85
C ARG A 239 4.97 -8.82 27.74
N ARG A 240 4.11 -8.00 28.35
CA ARG A 240 2.66 -8.08 28.12
C ARG A 240 2.31 -7.37 26.80
N LYS A 241 1.14 -7.70 26.25
CA LYS A 241 0.62 -7.00 25.07
C LYS A 241 0.47 -5.51 25.36
N ASN A 242 0.82 -4.68 24.38
CA ASN A 242 0.68 -3.22 24.42
C ASN A 242 1.46 -2.53 25.54
N VAL A 243 2.55 -3.13 26.03
CA VAL A 243 3.36 -2.55 27.10
C VAL A 243 3.87 -1.15 26.78
N PHE A 244 4.22 -0.87 25.52
CA PHE A 244 4.71 0.45 25.09
C PHE A 244 3.63 1.53 24.94
N GLN A 245 2.34 1.20 25.15
CA GLN A 245 1.31 2.23 25.37
C GLN A 245 1.32 2.74 26.82
N ASN A 246 1.92 2.00 27.75
CA ASN A 246 2.20 2.49 29.09
C ASN A 246 3.62 3.08 29.10
N LEU A 247 3.72 4.41 29.16
CA LEU A 247 5.01 5.11 29.12
C LEU A 247 5.93 4.72 30.29
N SER A 248 5.39 4.47 31.48
CA SER A 248 6.21 4.09 32.65
C SER A 248 6.81 2.70 32.45
N GLU A 249 5.99 1.72 32.06
CA GLU A 249 6.46 0.35 31.83
C GLU A 249 7.39 0.27 30.62
N GLY A 250 7.02 0.94 29.52
CA GLY A 250 7.84 1.04 28.32
C GLY A 250 9.21 1.67 28.61
N SER A 251 9.25 2.77 29.35
CA SER A 251 10.49 3.43 29.77
C SER A 251 11.35 2.51 30.63
N ALA A 252 10.75 1.78 31.57
CA ALA A 252 11.49 0.84 32.44
C ALA A 252 12.11 -0.31 31.63
N LEU A 253 11.40 -0.84 30.63
CA LEU A 253 11.92 -1.87 29.74
C LEU A 253 13.12 -1.38 28.92
N TRP A 254 13.00 -0.19 28.33
CA TRP A 254 14.10 0.42 27.57
C TRP A 254 15.31 0.70 28.44
N ASN A 255 15.10 1.19 29.67
CA ASN A 255 16.18 1.43 30.62
C ASN A 255 16.89 0.11 30.99
N ALA A 256 16.13 -0.94 31.31
CA ALA A 256 16.72 -2.25 31.62
C ALA A 256 17.52 -2.84 30.44
N ALA A 257 17.07 -2.61 29.21
CA ALA A 257 17.73 -3.14 28.01
C ALA A 257 18.94 -2.33 27.53
N THR A 258 18.91 -1.01 27.68
CA THR A 258 19.87 -0.08 27.04
C THR A 258 20.57 0.89 27.99
N GLY A 259 20.18 0.89 29.27
CA GLY A 259 20.61 1.86 30.29
C GLY A 259 19.93 3.22 30.21
N LYS A 260 19.03 3.46 29.24
CA LYS A 260 18.29 4.73 29.07
C LYS A 260 16.78 4.51 29.01
N GLY A 261 16.02 5.28 29.79
CA GLY A 261 14.56 5.37 29.73
C GLY A 261 14.10 6.61 28.97
N TYR A 262 12.78 6.79 28.82
CA TYR A 262 12.21 7.92 28.07
C TYR A 262 12.55 9.29 28.68
N ALA A 263 12.69 9.36 30.01
CA ALA A 263 13.10 10.57 30.71
C ALA A 263 14.56 10.99 30.41
N ASP A 264 15.39 10.07 29.91
CA ASP A 264 16.75 10.36 29.48
C ASP A 264 16.81 10.85 28.02
N LEU A 265 15.73 10.65 27.26
CA LEU A 265 15.63 10.95 25.83
C LEU A 265 14.81 12.22 25.54
N LEU A 266 13.97 12.63 26.48
CA LEU A 266 13.12 13.81 26.40
C LEU A 266 13.42 14.77 27.54
N THR A 267 13.25 16.07 27.30
CA THR A 267 13.30 17.05 28.39
C THR A 267 12.13 16.85 29.37
N PRO A 268 12.23 17.33 30.63
CA PRO A 268 11.15 17.18 31.60
C PRO A 268 9.80 17.73 31.11
N ALA A 269 9.81 18.86 30.39
CA ALA A 269 8.60 19.46 29.82
C ALA A 269 8.00 18.60 28.70
N GLU A 270 8.84 18.07 27.80
CA GLU A 270 8.41 17.16 26.74
C GLU A 270 7.85 15.85 27.30
N MET A 271 8.46 15.32 28.36
CA MET A 271 7.98 14.11 29.03
C MET A 271 6.63 14.33 29.70
N ALA A 272 6.43 15.49 30.35
CA ALA A 272 5.15 15.87 30.94
C ALA A 272 4.04 16.01 29.88
N ASP A 273 4.36 16.65 28.75
CA ASP A 273 3.44 16.73 27.60
C ASP A 273 3.09 15.35 27.04
N LEU A 274 4.10 14.50 26.81
CA LEU A 274 3.89 13.16 26.28
C LEU A 274 3.00 12.33 27.21
N LEU A 275 3.25 12.39 28.51
CA LEU A 275 2.45 11.71 29.52
C LEU A 275 1.00 12.17 29.49
N ARG A 276 0.76 13.49 29.52
CA ARG A 276 -0.59 14.07 29.43
C ARG A 276 -1.30 13.61 28.16
N LEU A 277 -0.65 13.72 26.99
CA LEU A 277 -1.25 13.36 25.70
C LEU A 277 -1.58 11.86 25.59
N PHE A 278 -0.74 10.98 26.15
CA PHE A 278 -1.03 9.54 26.23
C PHE A 278 -2.23 9.25 27.15
N GLN A 279 -2.34 9.95 28.29
CA GLN A 279 -3.51 9.84 29.17
C GLN A 279 -4.78 10.37 28.49
N GLN A 280 -4.70 11.47 27.74
CA GLN A 280 -5.83 11.98 26.96
C GLN A 280 -6.30 10.93 25.93
N ARG A 281 -5.37 10.33 25.18
CA ARG A 281 -5.68 9.22 24.26
C ARG A 281 -6.32 8.04 24.99
N HIS A 282 -5.87 7.71 26.20
CA HIS A 282 -6.45 6.62 27.00
C HIS A 282 -7.93 6.88 27.31
N LEU A 283 -8.28 8.12 27.70
CA LEU A 283 -9.68 8.49 27.94
C LEU A 283 -10.54 8.39 26.68
N PHE A 284 -10.05 8.78 25.49
CA PHE A 284 -10.81 8.58 24.25
C PHE A 284 -11.03 7.11 23.89
N ALA A 285 -10.09 6.23 24.26
CA ALA A 285 -10.20 4.80 23.97
C ALA A 285 -11.15 4.05 24.92
N HIS A 286 -11.36 4.53 26.15
CA HIS A 286 -12.04 3.76 27.20
C HIS A 286 -13.12 4.51 27.98
N CYS A 287 -13.13 5.84 27.94
CA CYS A 287 -14.00 6.69 28.74
C CYS A 287 -14.72 7.75 27.90
N GLU A 288 -14.79 7.59 26.57
CA GLU A 288 -15.39 8.56 25.64
C GLU A 288 -14.79 9.99 25.74
N GLY A 289 -13.58 10.10 26.27
CA GLY A 289 -12.91 11.36 26.57
C GLY A 289 -13.36 12.03 27.88
N ILE A 290 -14.14 11.35 28.73
CA ILE A 290 -14.55 11.85 30.05
C ILE A 290 -13.40 11.70 31.04
N VAL A 291 -13.10 12.79 31.74
CA VAL A 291 -12.02 12.87 32.73
C VAL A 291 -12.39 12.12 34.00
N ASP A 292 -11.50 11.23 34.44
CA ASP A 292 -11.58 10.49 35.70
C ASP A 292 -10.45 10.91 36.67
N GLN A 293 -10.51 10.36 37.89
CA GLN A 293 -9.49 10.63 38.91
C GLN A 293 -8.11 10.11 38.50
N ASP A 294 -8.07 9.00 37.77
CA ASP A 294 -6.84 8.38 37.29
C ASP A 294 -6.08 9.29 36.32
N TYR A 295 -6.79 9.95 35.41
CA TYR A 295 -6.26 10.95 34.49
C TYR A 295 -5.61 12.11 35.23
N ILE A 296 -6.31 12.75 36.16
CA ILE A 296 -5.79 13.90 36.92
C ILE A 296 -4.54 13.50 37.71
N THR A 297 -4.58 12.33 38.35
CA THR A 297 -3.48 11.82 39.18
C THR A 297 -2.23 11.53 38.34
N LYS A 298 -2.39 10.92 37.15
CA LYS A 298 -1.26 10.54 36.28
C LYS A 298 -0.74 11.69 35.44
N SER A 299 -1.61 12.56 34.93
CA SER A 299 -1.22 13.64 34.01
C SER A 299 -0.84 14.94 34.72
N GLY A 300 -1.35 15.17 35.92
CA GLY A 300 -1.23 16.45 36.61
C GLY A 300 -1.98 17.59 35.91
N ASP A 301 -2.87 17.28 34.97
CA ASP A 301 -3.62 18.28 34.22
C ASP A 301 -4.65 19.00 35.11
N THR A 302 -4.53 20.31 35.23
CA THR A 302 -5.42 21.18 36.02
C THR A 302 -6.44 21.92 35.15
N THR A 303 -6.41 21.72 33.84
CA THR A 303 -7.31 22.41 32.89
C THR A 303 -8.70 21.80 32.84
N TYR A 304 -8.84 20.54 33.29
CA TYR A 304 -10.11 19.83 33.34
C TYR A 304 -10.42 19.36 34.76
N VAL A 305 -11.70 19.22 35.07
CA VAL A 305 -12.18 18.56 36.29
C VAL A 305 -12.87 17.23 35.97
N ILE A 306 -12.97 16.37 36.97
CA ILE A 306 -13.61 15.05 36.84
C ILE A 306 -15.03 15.18 36.30
N GLY A 307 -15.39 14.34 35.35
CA GLY A 307 -16.68 14.34 34.66
C GLY A 307 -16.74 15.29 33.45
N GLN A 308 -15.77 16.17 33.25
CA GLN A 308 -15.69 16.94 32.00
C GLN A 308 -15.22 16.08 30.84
N ARG A 309 -15.70 16.38 29.64
CA ARG A 309 -15.17 15.80 28.41
C ARG A 309 -13.99 16.62 27.90
N LEU A 310 -12.90 15.94 27.60
CA LEU A 310 -11.74 16.51 26.91
C LEU A 310 -12.11 17.06 25.53
N VAL A 311 -11.44 18.15 25.15
CA VAL A 311 -11.48 18.72 23.80
C VAL A 311 -10.06 18.70 23.23
N ILE A 312 -9.85 17.93 22.16
CA ILE A 312 -8.58 17.91 21.41
C ILE A 312 -8.63 18.95 20.30
N ARG A 313 -7.53 19.68 20.15
CA ARG A 313 -7.29 20.65 19.09
C ARG A 313 -6.10 20.20 18.25
N GLU A 314 -5.96 20.76 17.06
CA GLU A 314 -4.85 20.50 16.14
C GLU A 314 -3.49 20.54 16.84
N GLY A 315 -3.23 21.57 17.65
CA GLY A 315 -1.96 21.72 18.37
C GLY A 315 -1.62 20.54 19.29
N ALA A 316 -2.60 19.87 19.90
CA ALA A 316 -2.34 18.69 20.72
C ALA A 316 -1.94 17.47 19.87
N VAL A 317 -2.56 17.30 18.70
CA VAL A 317 -2.24 16.22 17.76
C VAL A 317 -0.85 16.45 17.15
N SER A 318 -0.55 17.68 16.71
CA SER A 318 0.77 18.06 16.21
C SER A 318 1.85 17.86 17.25
N ARG A 319 1.61 18.28 18.50
CA ARG A 319 2.54 18.09 19.62
C ARG A 319 2.78 16.61 19.91
N LEU A 320 1.75 15.78 19.89
CA LEU A 320 1.92 14.34 20.06
C LEU A 320 2.77 13.75 18.93
N ALA A 321 2.51 14.13 17.67
CA ALA A 321 3.28 13.68 16.52
C ALA A 321 4.76 14.05 16.64
N GLU A 322 5.07 15.29 17.01
CA GLU A 322 6.45 15.75 17.26
C GLU A 322 7.14 14.91 18.33
N LEU A 323 6.49 14.70 19.47
CA LEU A 323 7.08 13.99 20.62
C LEU A 323 7.32 12.51 20.31
N VAL A 324 6.38 11.82 19.67
CA VAL A 324 6.57 10.41 19.30
C VAL A 324 7.61 10.25 18.19
N THR A 325 7.72 11.21 17.26
CA THR A 325 8.79 11.21 16.26
C THR A 325 10.15 11.41 16.90
N LYS A 326 10.31 12.41 17.78
CA LYS A 326 11.55 12.63 18.52
C LYS A 326 11.95 11.38 19.32
N LEU A 327 11.01 10.81 20.07
CA LEU A 327 11.27 9.62 20.86
C LEU A 327 11.63 8.42 19.98
N ALA A 328 10.96 8.23 18.84
CA ALA A 328 11.31 7.21 17.86
C ALA A 328 12.74 7.36 17.34
N ASP A 329 13.15 8.58 16.99
CA ASP A 329 14.51 8.85 16.51
C ASP A 329 15.58 8.61 17.57
N GLU A 330 15.30 8.95 18.83
CA GLU A 330 16.21 8.63 19.94
C GLU A 330 16.30 7.12 20.19
N LEU A 331 15.18 6.40 20.16
CA LEU A 331 15.18 4.93 20.33
C LEU A 331 15.94 4.21 19.21
N ARG A 332 15.86 4.69 17.96
CA ARG A 332 16.64 4.15 16.83
C ARG A 332 18.15 4.22 17.07
N LYS A 333 18.63 5.22 17.82
CA LYS A 333 20.07 5.37 18.14
C LYS A 333 20.55 4.39 19.21
N LEU A 334 19.65 3.72 19.91
CA LEU A 334 19.98 2.80 21.02
C LEU A 334 20.05 1.33 20.59
N VAL A 335 19.67 1.01 19.35
CA VAL A 335 19.54 -0.37 18.85
C VAL A 335 20.50 -0.72 17.74
#